data_AF-A0A847ZY28-F1
#
_entry.id   AF-A0A847ZY28-F1
#
_cell.length_a   1.000
_cell.length_b   1.000
_cell.length_c   1.000
_cell.angle_alpha   90.00
_cell.angle_beta   90.00
_cell.angle_gamma   90.00
#
_symmetry.space_group_name_H-M   'P 1'
#
loop_
_entity.id
_entity.type
_entity.pdbx_description
1 polymer ?
#
loop_
_entity_poly.entity_id
_entity_poly.type
_entity_poly.pdbx_seq_one_letter_code
_entity_poly.pdbx_strand_id
1 'polypeptide(L)'
;MTLVFPAHQPVTLPVVGSDKRFPLHRIYCVGRNYNDHVKEMGGVVGRDPPFFFAKPNDAIVLDGRFPYPTMSKDVHHELEMV
;
A
#
# COMPACT_ATOMS: atom_id res chain seq x y z
N MET A 1 -6.55 25.44 -19.86
CA MET A 1 -5.81 25.59 -18.59
C MET A 1 -4.38 25.17 -18.85
N THR A 2 -3.39 26.02 -18.60
CA THR A 2 -1.97 25.72 -18.83
C THR A 2 -1.30 25.46 -17.48
N LEU A 3 -0.58 24.35 -17.35
CA LEU A 3 0.15 24.02 -16.12
C LEU A 3 1.51 24.73 -16.12
N VAL A 4 2.00 25.10 -14.94
CA VAL A 4 3.33 25.72 -14.76
C VAL A 4 4.50 24.73 -14.92
N PHE A 5 4.21 23.42 -14.85
CA PHE A 5 5.12 22.31 -15.13
C PHE A 5 4.31 21.08 -15.57
N PRO A 6 4.93 20.05 -16.20
CA PRO A 6 4.22 18.85 -16.61
C PRO A 6 3.55 18.12 -15.44
N ALA A 7 2.33 17.63 -15.65
CA ALA A 7 1.68 16.79 -14.65
C ALA A 7 2.49 15.52 -14.39
N HIS A 8 2.47 15.05 -13.14
CA HIS A 8 3.04 13.76 -12.79
C HIS A 8 2.37 12.65 -13.60
N GLN A 9 3.19 11.74 -14.14
CA GLN A 9 2.68 10.61 -14.89
C GLN A 9 1.89 9.68 -13.95
N PRO A 10 0.71 9.19 -14.33
CA PRO A 10 -0.02 8.24 -13.49
C PRO A 10 0.84 7.01 -13.18
N VAL A 11 0.88 6.62 -11.92
CA VAL A 11 1.41 5.31 -11.52
C VAL A 11 0.49 4.24 -12.10
N THR A 12 1.05 3.20 -12.71
CA THR A 12 0.26 2.13 -13.34
C THR A 12 0.73 0.75 -12.94
N LEU A 13 -0.21 -0.20 -12.85
CA LEU A 13 0.06 -1.61 -12.56
C LEU A 13 -0.03 -2.45 -13.84
N PRO A 14 0.83 -3.49 -14.00
CA PRO A 14 0.68 -4.44 -15.09
C PRO A 14 -0.59 -5.27 -14.93
N VAL A 15 -1.22 -5.64 -16.05
CA VAL A 15 -2.36 -6.55 -16.08
C VAL A 15 -1.92 -7.87 -16.71
N VAL A 16 -2.09 -8.98 -15.99
CA VAL A 16 -1.67 -10.31 -16.45
C VAL A 16 -2.38 -10.64 -17.77
N GLY A 17 -1.61 -11.05 -18.78
CA GLY A 17 -2.15 -11.39 -20.11
C GLY A 17 -2.54 -10.19 -20.98
N SER A 18 -2.17 -8.96 -20.61
CA SER A 18 -2.44 -7.76 -21.40
C SER A 18 -1.23 -6.83 -21.48
N ASP A 19 -1.14 -6.09 -22.59
CA ASP A 19 -0.24 -4.94 -22.78
C ASP A 19 -0.78 -3.65 -22.15
N LYS A 20 -2.07 -3.63 -21.78
CA LYS A 20 -2.72 -2.53 -21.08
C LYS A 20 -2.28 -2.49 -19.61
N ARG A 21 -2.43 -1.31 -19.00
CA ARG A 21 -2.08 -1.07 -17.59
C ARG A 21 -3.23 -0.48 -16.81
N PHE A 22 -3.30 -0.80 -15.51
CA PHE A 22 -4.30 -0.27 -14.60
C PHE A 22 -3.79 1.04 -13.96
N PRO A 23 -4.44 2.20 -14.18
CA PRO A 23 -4.01 3.46 -13.59
C PRO A 23 -4.39 3.51 -12.10
N LEU A 24 -3.38 3.65 -11.25
CA LEU A 24 -3.55 3.71 -9.80
C LEU A 24 -3.85 5.14 -9.34
N HIS A 25 -4.96 5.29 -8.60
CA HIS A 25 -5.36 6.58 -8.05
C HIS A 25 -5.02 6.73 -6.57
N ARG A 26 -5.59 5.89 -5.70
CA ARG A 26 -5.37 5.90 -4.26
C ARG A 26 -5.13 4.49 -3.75
N ILE A 27 -4.32 4.37 -2.70
CA ILE A 27 -4.10 3.12 -1.98
C ILE A 27 -4.77 3.26 -0.61
N TYR A 28 -5.75 2.40 -0.34
CA TYR A 28 -6.38 2.27 0.97
C TYR A 28 -5.99 0.93 1.56
N CYS A 29 -5.54 0.94 2.81
CA CYS A 29 -5.13 -0.24 3.56
C CYS A 29 -6.08 -0.43 4.75
N VAL A 30 -6.28 -1.68 5.17
CA VAL A 30 -7.19 -2.02 6.28
C VAL A 30 -6.39 -2.60 7.44
N GLY A 31 -6.28 -1.83 8.52
CA GLY A 31 -5.65 -2.27 9.75
C GLY A 31 -6.53 -3.25 10.53
N ARG A 32 -5.91 -4.26 11.15
CA ARG A 32 -6.57 -5.24 12.05
C ARG A 32 -7.67 -6.07 11.38
N ASN A 33 -7.51 -6.41 10.11
CA ASN A 33 -8.52 -7.16 9.34
C ASN A 33 -8.38 -8.70 9.44
N TYR A 34 -7.48 -9.21 10.28
CA TYR A 34 -7.28 -10.63 10.55
C TYR A 34 -7.20 -10.88 12.07
N ASN A 35 -8.05 -11.76 12.59
CA ASN A 35 -8.16 -12.01 14.03
C ASN A 35 -6.85 -12.50 14.67
N ASP A 36 -6.09 -13.33 13.96
CA ASP A 36 -4.85 -13.87 14.52
C ASP A 36 -3.72 -12.83 14.56
N HIS A 37 -3.67 -11.91 13.59
CA HIS A 37 -2.76 -10.76 13.65
C HIS A 37 -3.14 -9.77 14.76
N VAL A 38 -4.44 -9.58 15.03
CA VAL A 38 -4.88 -8.78 16.19
C VAL A 38 -4.37 -9.37 17.51
N LYS A 39 -4.38 -10.69 17.67
CA LYS A 39 -3.85 -11.36 18.87
C LYS A 39 -2.33 -11.22 18.98
N GLU A 40 -1.61 -11.38 17.87
CA GLU A 40 -0.15 -11.21 17.79
C GLU A 40 0.28 -9.83 18.28
N MET A 41 -0.45 -8.80 17.87
CA MET A 41 -0.23 -7.40 18.28
C MET A 41 -0.69 -7.09 19.72
N GLY A 42 -1.04 -8.11 20.53
CA GLY A 42 -1.53 -7.96 21.90
C GLY A 42 -2.94 -7.38 22.01
N GLY A 43 -3.69 -7.35 20.91
CA GLY A 43 -5.07 -6.86 20.84
C GLY A 43 -6.10 -7.87 21.33
N VAL A 44 -7.29 -7.37 21.70
CA VAL A 44 -8.44 -8.20 22.08
C VAL A 44 -9.35 -8.37 20.86
N VAL A 45 -9.49 -9.61 20.38
CA VAL A 45 -10.38 -9.94 19.26
C VAL A 45 -11.83 -9.54 19.58
N GLY A 46 -12.48 -8.86 18.64
CA GLY A 46 -13.88 -8.45 18.77
C GLY A 46 -14.11 -7.16 19.59
N ARG A 47 -13.04 -6.50 20.06
CA ARG A 47 -13.16 -5.25 20.83
C ARG A 47 -13.13 -3.98 19.96
N ASP A 48 -12.28 -3.95 18.93
CA ASP A 48 -12.12 -2.78 18.05
C ASP A 48 -12.41 -3.16 16.59
N PRO A 49 -13.15 -2.32 15.83
CA PRO A 49 -13.39 -2.56 14.41
C PRO A 49 -12.11 -2.36 13.58
N PRO A 50 -12.03 -2.93 12.36
CA PRO A 50 -11.01 -2.56 11.40
C PRO A 50 -11.02 -1.07 11.11
N PHE A 51 -9.86 -0.52 10.75
CA PHE A 51 -9.74 0.89 10.40
C PHE A 51 -8.97 1.07 9.09
N PHE A 52 -9.13 2.24 8.46
CA PHE A 52 -8.49 2.55 7.20
C PHE A 52 -7.34 3.53 7.39
N PHE A 53 -6.28 3.31 6.63
CA PHE A 53 -5.21 4.28 6.40
C PHE A 53 -4.85 4.27 4.92
N ALA A 54 -3.95 5.17 4.50
CA ALA A 54 -3.60 5.32 3.10
C ALA A 54 -2.08 5.40 2.89
N LYS A 55 -1.66 5.01 1.70
CA LYS A 55 -0.30 5.24 1.17
C LYS A 55 -0.41 6.11 -0.08
N PRO A 56 0.59 6.95 -0.39
CA PRO A 56 0.61 7.66 -1.65
C PRO A 56 0.77 6.64 -2.80
N ASN A 57 0.22 6.93 -3.97
CA ASN A 57 0.17 5.97 -5.08
C ASN A 57 1.55 5.60 -5.63
N ASP A 58 2.53 6.48 -5.47
CA ASP A 58 3.93 6.30 -5.84
C ASP A 58 4.76 5.51 -4.81
N ALA A 59 4.14 5.04 -3.71
CA ALA A 59 4.80 4.13 -2.77
C ALA A 59 4.91 2.68 -3.28
N ILE A 60 4.27 2.32 -4.39
CA ILE A 60 4.35 0.96 -4.96
C ILE A 60 5.70 0.76 -5.67
N VAL A 61 6.34 -0.36 -5.37
CA VAL A 61 7.56 -0.83 -6.03
C VAL A 61 7.22 -2.06 -6.87
N LEU A 62 7.51 -2.02 -8.18
CA LEU A 62 7.17 -3.10 -9.13
C LEU A 62 8.39 -3.91 -9.60
N ASP A 63 9.60 -3.43 -9.36
CA ASP A 63 10.85 -4.06 -9.81
C ASP A 63 11.44 -5.02 -8.76
N GLY A 64 10.75 -5.21 -7.63
CA GLY A 64 11.17 -6.06 -6.53
C GLY A 64 12.30 -5.48 -5.67
N ARG A 65 12.72 -4.23 -5.90
CA ARG A 65 13.82 -3.60 -5.15
C ARG A 65 13.26 -2.70 -4.05
N PHE A 66 13.09 -3.25 -2.85
CA PHE A 66 12.61 -2.49 -1.71
C PHE A 66 13.74 -1.67 -1.05
N PRO A 67 13.71 -0.33 -1.09
CA PRO A 67 14.70 0.50 -0.40
C PRO A 67 14.43 0.51 1.10
N TYR A 68 15.44 0.19 1.92
CA TYR A 68 15.29 0.22 3.37
C TYR A 68 15.09 1.67 3.88
N PRO A 69 13.99 1.99 4.59
CA PRO A 69 13.72 3.33 5.10
C PRO A 69 14.84 3.87 6.01
N THR A 70 15.26 5.11 5.77
CA THR A 70 16.40 5.73 6.48
C THR A 70 16.15 6.04 7.96
N MET A 71 14.88 6.20 8.34
CA MET A 71 14.47 6.62 9.69
C MET A 71 14.06 5.47 10.61
N SER A 72 14.15 4.22 10.15
CA SER A 72 13.88 3.04 10.98
C SER A 72 15.07 2.08 10.95
N LYS A 73 15.21 1.27 12.00
CA LYS A 73 16.09 0.09 12.05
C LYS A 73 15.30 -1.20 12.25
N ASP A 74 13.97 -1.10 12.30
CA ASP A 74 13.05 -2.21 12.51
C ASP A 74 11.88 -2.05 11.53
N VAL A 75 11.96 -2.73 10.39
CA VAL A 75 10.99 -2.59 9.29
C VAL A 75 10.26 -3.92 9.17
N HIS A 76 8.96 -3.89 9.47
CA HIS A 76 8.12 -5.08 9.54
C HIS A 76 7.52 -5.38 8.16
N HIS A 77 7.20 -6.65 7.91
CA HIS A 77 6.52 -7.09 6.69
C HIS A 77 5.10 -7.52 7.01
N GLU A 78 4.15 -7.13 6.17
CA GLU A 78 2.74 -7.50 6.26
C GLU A 78 2.28 -7.92 4.85
N LEU A 79 1.91 -9.19 4.68
CA LEU A 79 1.42 -9.70 3.41
C LEU A 79 -0.10 -9.48 3.32
N GLU A 80 -0.56 -8.86 2.24
CA GLU A 80 -1.97 -8.54 2.03
C GLU A 80 -2.44 -9.00 0.63
N MET A 81 -3.73 -9.30 0.53
CA MET A 81 -4.43 -9.37 -0.76
C MET A 81 -4.74 -7.94 -1.20
N VAL A 82 -4.42 -7.63 -2.47
CA VAL A 82 -4.64 -6.31 -3.09
C VAL A 82 -5.73 -6.41 -4.15
#